data_AF-A0A545AUN6-F1
#
_entry.id   AF-A0A545AUN6-F1
#
_cell.length_a   1.000
_cell.length_b   1.000
_cell.length_c   1.000
_cell.angle_alpha   90.00
_cell.angle_beta   90.00
_cell.angle_gamma   90.00
#
_symmetry.space_group_name_H-M   'P 1'
#
loop_
_entity.id
_entity.type
_entity.pdbx_description
1 polymer ?
#
loop_
_entity_poly.entity_id
_entity_poly.type
_entity_poly.pdbx_seq_one_letter_code
_entity_poly.pdbx_strand_id
1 'polypeptide(L)'
;MTTETSTPTSTETVFVIDVNDRFAHLFTSVPDLLGTHEKGHVEPPRGLDFFDQDGRRLAPVFDECWQLVGLVETNEEPDPQAIQARLAAVFAFLAEYTSGHPTEIADDYGLSVDEALGELPQLAGKSLSDSIAALGGVTHYPADAGTEQKDPGNWFHNLMHKIS
;
A
#
# COMPACT_ATOMS: atom_id res chain seq x y z
N MET A 1 -34.16 -22.28 -5.75
CA MET A 1 -33.09 -21.37 -6.20
C MET A 1 -32.88 -20.37 -5.10
N THR A 2 -31.97 -20.67 -4.18
CA THR A 2 -31.51 -19.74 -3.14
C THR A 2 -30.34 -18.98 -3.73
N THR A 3 -30.51 -17.68 -3.91
CA THR A 3 -29.43 -16.72 -4.15
C THR A 3 -28.53 -16.71 -2.92
N GLU A 4 -27.38 -17.40 -3.00
CA GLU A 4 -26.30 -17.18 -2.04
C GLU A 4 -25.78 -15.76 -2.26
N THR A 5 -26.11 -14.90 -1.33
CA THR A 5 -25.43 -13.61 -1.16
C THR A 5 -24.07 -13.97 -0.57
N SER A 6 -23.03 -13.99 -1.42
CA SER A 6 -21.65 -14.13 -0.96
C SER A 6 -21.38 -13.00 0.03
N THR A 7 -21.33 -13.37 1.30
CA THR A 7 -20.92 -12.45 2.37
C THR A 7 -19.44 -12.16 2.13
N PRO A 8 -19.00 -10.89 2.02
CA PRO A 8 -17.57 -10.61 1.91
C PRO A 8 -16.89 -11.12 3.17
N THR A 9 -15.97 -12.06 3.00
CA THR A 9 -15.25 -12.69 4.10
C THR A 9 -14.45 -11.63 4.85
N SER A 10 -14.52 -11.74 6.17
CA SER A 10 -14.01 -10.81 7.17
C SER A 10 -12.47 -10.70 7.16
N THR A 11 -11.96 -9.47 7.38
CA THR A 11 -10.61 -9.15 7.88
C THR A 11 -9.42 -9.58 7.01
N GLU A 12 -9.47 -9.31 5.71
CA GLU A 12 -8.30 -9.49 4.85
C GLU A 12 -7.54 -8.16 4.73
N THR A 13 -6.27 -8.22 5.13
CA THR A 13 -5.28 -7.20 4.84
C THR A 13 -5.25 -7.00 3.33
N VAL A 14 -5.42 -5.76 2.88
CA VAL A 14 -5.33 -5.40 1.46
C VAL A 14 -4.13 -4.50 1.30
N PHE A 15 -3.34 -4.69 0.26
CA PHE A 15 -2.38 -3.69 -0.14
C PHE A 15 -2.55 -3.31 -1.60
N VAL A 16 -2.08 -2.10 -1.89
CA VAL A 16 -2.04 -1.56 -3.24
C VAL A 16 -0.59 -1.41 -3.68
N ILE A 17 -0.34 -1.60 -4.96
CA ILE A 17 0.94 -1.30 -5.59
C ILE A 17 0.65 -0.48 -6.84
N ASP A 18 1.37 0.63 -7.03
CA ASP A 18 1.34 1.36 -8.30
C ASP A 18 1.80 0.48 -9.46
N VAL A 19 1.19 0.63 -10.63
CA VAL A 19 1.49 -0.15 -11.84
C VAL A 19 2.94 -0.01 -12.33
N ASN A 20 3.67 1.02 -11.87
CA ASN A 20 5.09 1.22 -12.16
C ASN A 20 5.99 0.88 -10.98
N ASP A 21 5.46 0.26 -9.93
CA ASP A 21 6.17 -0.16 -8.73
C ASP A 21 6.90 0.99 -8.02
N ARG A 22 6.25 2.17 -7.92
CA ARG A 22 6.81 3.35 -7.23
C ARG A 22 6.14 3.68 -5.91
N PHE A 23 5.01 3.03 -5.64
CA PHE A 23 4.18 3.28 -4.47
C PHE A 23 3.59 1.95 -4.01
N ALA A 24 3.55 1.75 -2.71
CA ALA A 24 2.77 0.69 -2.09
C ALA A 24 2.15 1.18 -0.80
N HIS A 25 0.94 0.73 -0.50
CA HIS A 25 0.27 1.06 0.75
C HIS A 25 -0.51 -0.15 1.28
N LEU A 26 -0.43 -0.36 2.60
CA LEU A 26 -1.16 -1.42 3.29
C LEU A 26 -2.41 -0.84 3.95
N PHE A 27 -3.50 -1.59 3.90
CA PHE A 27 -4.76 -1.31 4.58
C PHE A 27 -5.15 -2.52 5.41
N THR A 28 -5.66 -2.25 6.60
CA THR A 28 -6.06 -3.31 7.54
C THR A 28 -7.31 -4.05 7.08
N SER A 29 -8.08 -3.43 6.18
CA SER A 29 -9.30 -4.01 5.59
C SER A 29 -9.78 -3.19 4.38
N VAL A 30 -10.72 -3.75 3.61
CA VAL A 30 -11.41 -3.01 2.54
C VAL A 30 -12.12 -1.75 3.07
N PRO A 31 -12.88 -1.77 4.18
CA PRO A 31 -13.47 -0.54 4.74
C PRO A 31 -12.44 0.56 5.09
N ASP A 32 -11.26 0.19 5.57
CA ASP A 32 -10.17 1.13 5.88
C ASP A 32 -9.64 1.81 4.61
N LEU A 33 -9.45 1.03 3.55
CA LEU A 33 -9.14 1.53 2.21
C LEU A 33 -10.21 2.50 1.71
N LEU A 34 -11.49 2.11 1.78
CA LEU A 34 -12.60 2.94 1.31
C LEU A 34 -12.73 4.26 2.09
N GLY A 35 -12.59 4.21 3.42
CA GLY A 35 -12.65 5.40 4.29
C GLY A 35 -11.50 6.40 4.06
N THR A 36 -10.39 5.94 3.48
CA THR A 36 -9.27 6.80 3.07
C THR A 36 -9.58 7.56 1.78
N HIS A 37 -10.31 6.95 0.85
CA HIS A 37 -10.70 7.56 -0.43
C HIS A 37 -11.87 8.56 -0.32
N GLU A 38 -12.81 8.35 0.60
CA GLU A 38 -14.00 9.20 0.79
C GLU A 38 -13.68 10.67 1.12
N LYS A 39 -12.44 11.01 1.51
CA LYS A 39 -12.07 12.36 1.97
C LYS A 39 -11.31 13.22 0.95
N GLY A 40 -10.96 12.71 -0.24
CA GLY A 40 -9.95 13.37 -1.07
C GLY A 40 -10.20 13.49 -2.57
N HIS A 41 -10.73 12.46 -3.25
CA HIS A 41 -10.69 12.43 -4.72
C HIS A 41 -12.01 11.98 -5.35
N VAL A 42 -12.47 12.76 -6.34
CA VAL A 42 -13.66 12.48 -7.15
C VAL A 42 -13.34 11.46 -8.26
N GLU A 43 -12.05 11.24 -8.55
CA GLU A 43 -11.60 10.28 -9.56
C GLU A 43 -11.17 8.95 -8.91
N PRO A 44 -11.49 7.81 -9.54
CA PRO A 44 -11.02 6.51 -9.07
C PRO A 44 -9.48 6.49 -9.09
N PRO A 45 -8.83 5.84 -8.10
CA PRO A 45 -7.38 5.70 -8.10
C PRO A 45 -6.94 5.02 -9.41
N ARG A 46 -6.33 5.78 -10.31
CA ARG A 46 -5.78 5.26 -11.56
C ARG A 46 -4.36 4.79 -11.30
N GLY A 47 -3.98 3.68 -11.91
CA GLY A 47 -2.62 3.16 -11.81
C GLY A 47 -2.34 2.37 -10.53
N LEU A 48 -3.35 1.96 -9.77
CA LEU A 48 -3.15 1.06 -8.63
C LEU A 48 -3.68 -0.34 -8.93
N ASP A 49 -2.89 -1.35 -8.60
CA ASP A 49 -3.34 -2.73 -8.49
C ASP A 49 -3.59 -3.09 -7.02
N PHE A 50 -4.62 -3.88 -6.75
CA PHE A 50 -5.04 -4.30 -5.41
C PHE A 50 -4.75 -5.79 -5.21
N PHE A 51 -4.24 -6.14 -4.02
CA PHE A 51 -3.88 -7.52 -3.68
C PHE A 51 -4.29 -7.86 -2.26
N ASP A 52 -4.63 -9.13 -2.04
CA ASP A 52 -4.73 -9.71 -0.69
C ASP A 52 -3.36 -10.20 -0.18
N GLN A 53 -3.32 -10.62 1.07
CA GLN A 53 -2.13 -11.12 1.74
C GLN A 53 -1.50 -12.38 1.12
N ASP A 54 -2.25 -13.14 0.32
CA ASP A 54 -1.80 -14.36 -0.35
C ASP A 54 -1.25 -14.07 -1.77
N GLY A 55 -1.32 -12.81 -2.21
CA GLY A 55 -0.86 -12.39 -3.53
C GLY A 55 -1.91 -12.60 -4.62
N ARG A 56 -3.18 -12.77 -4.27
CA ARG A 56 -4.29 -12.76 -5.23
C ARG A 56 -4.59 -11.33 -5.64
N ARG A 57 -4.80 -11.14 -6.95
CA ARG A 57 -5.27 -9.86 -7.47
C ARG A 57 -6.75 -9.65 -7.17
N LEU A 58 -7.09 -8.45 -6.71
CA LEU A 58 -8.46 -8.00 -6.48
C LEU A 58 -8.86 -6.97 -7.53
N ALA A 59 -10.08 -7.08 -8.05
CA ALA A 59 -10.65 -6.12 -8.99
C ALA A 59 -11.46 -5.06 -8.23
N PRO A 60 -11.29 -3.76 -8.55
CA PRO A 60 -12.10 -2.71 -7.96
C PRO A 60 -13.55 -2.76 -8.46
N VAL A 61 -14.47 -2.49 -7.55
CA VAL A 61 -15.90 -2.33 -7.83
C VAL A 61 -16.26 -0.86 -7.70
N PHE A 62 -16.88 -0.31 -8.73
CA PHE A 62 -17.30 1.08 -8.78
C PHE A 62 -18.82 1.20 -8.79
N ASP A 63 -19.34 2.25 -8.17
CA ASP A 63 -20.75 2.63 -8.30
C ASP A 63 -21.02 3.41 -9.59
N GLU A 64 -22.28 3.83 -9.79
CA GLU A 64 -22.69 4.63 -10.95
C GLU A 64 -22.02 6.01 -11.03
N CYS A 65 -21.46 6.49 -9.90
CA CYS A 65 -20.71 7.74 -9.80
C CYS A 65 -19.19 7.53 -9.94
N TRP A 66 -18.75 6.34 -10.36
CA TRP A 66 -17.34 5.95 -10.48
C TRP A 66 -16.56 6.03 -9.16
N GLN A 67 -17.24 5.95 -8.02
CA GLN A 67 -16.61 5.88 -6.71
C GLN A 67 -16.25 4.43 -6.41
N LEU A 68 -15.06 4.21 -5.86
CA LEU A 68 -14.64 2.89 -5.40
C LEU A 68 -15.51 2.51 -4.20
N VAL A 69 -16.26 1.41 -4.30
CA VAL A 69 -17.19 0.94 -3.25
C VAL A 69 -16.85 -0.45 -2.71
N GLY A 70 -15.87 -1.12 -3.32
CA GLY A 70 -15.39 -2.40 -2.84
C GLY A 70 -14.33 -3.02 -3.74
N LEU A 71 -13.87 -4.19 -3.33
CA LEU A 71 -12.95 -5.04 -4.07
C LEU A 71 -13.57 -6.44 -4.17
N VAL A 72 -13.31 -7.14 -5.27
CA VAL A 72 -13.70 -8.55 -5.45
C VAL A 72 -12.51 -9.36 -5.93
N GLU A 73 -12.43 -10.61 -5.50
CA GLU A 73 -11.41 -11.53 -5.99
C GLU A 73 -11.50 -11.69 -7.52
N THR A 74 -10.34 -11.70 -8.17
CA THR A 74 -10.25 -12.11 -9.56
C THR A 74 -10.11 -13.64 -9.67
N ASN A 75 -10.37 -14.16 -10.87
CA ASN A 75 -10.11 -15.57 -11.20
C ASN A 75 -8.62 -15.85 -11.47
N GLU A 76 -7.73 -14.86 -11.28
CA GLU A 76 -6.28 -15.07 -11.42
C GLU A 76 -5.78 -15.93 -10.25
N GLU A 77 -4.87 -16.86 -10.52
CA GLU A 77 -4.21 -17.62 -9.45
C GLU A 77 -3.29 -16.68 -8.64
N PRO A 78 -3.21 -16.82 -7.30
CA PRO A 78 -2.31 -16.02 -6.50
C PRO A 78 -0.86 -16.25 -6.92
N ASP A 79 -0.10 -15.16 -7.09
CA ASP A 79 1.33 -15.21 -7.42
C ASP A 79 2.14 -14.44 -6.36
N PRO A 80 2.33 -15.02 -5.17
CA PRO A 80 3.03 -14.33 -4.10
C PRO A 80 4.47 -13.98 -4.45
N GLN A 81 5.12 -14.70 -5.37
CA GLN A 81 6.49 -14.40 -5.80
C GLN A 81 6.53 -13.16 -6.69
N ALA A 82 5.62 -13.05 -7.66
CA ALA A 82 5.52 -11.87 -8.49
C ALA A 82 5.21 -10.63 -7.65
N ILE A 83 4.28 -10.73 -6.70
CA ILE A 83 3.91 -9.60 -5.86
C ILE A 83 5.03 -9.20 -4.88
N GLN A 84 5.75 -10.17 -4.33
CA GLN A 84 6.95 -9.90 -3.55
C GLN A 84 8.02 -9.15 -4.37
N ALA A 85 8.23 -9.54 -5.63
CA ALA A 85 9.17 -8.86 -6.51
C ALA A 85 8.76 -7.41 -6.80
N ARG A 86 7.46 -7.14 -6.95
CA ARG A 86 6.92 -5.78 -7.10
C ARG A 86 7.14 -4.93 -5.85
N LEU A 87 6.87 -5.48 -4.66
CA LEU A 87 7.18 -4.78 -3.41
C LEU A 87 8.68 -4.47 -3.32
N ALA A 88 9.56 -5.43 -3.62
CA ALA A 88 11.00 -5.19 -3.64
C ALA A 88 11.41 -4.08 -4.63
N ALA A 89 10.74 -3.97 -5.78
CA ALA A 89 10.97 -2.89 -6.74
C ALA A 89 10.58 -1.50 -6.19
N VAL A 90 9.49 -1.40 -5.44
CA VAL A 90 9.10 -0.15 -4.74
C VAL A 90 10.21 0.32 -3.79
N PHE A 91 10.72 -0.58 -2.95
CA PHE A 91 11.81 -0.23 -2.03
C PHE A 91 13.11 0.11 -2.77
N ALA A 92 13.41 -0.57 -3.88
CA ALA A 92 14.57 -0.26 -4.71
C ALA A 92 14.47 1.12 -5.37
N PHE A 93 13.29 1.48 -5.89
CA PHE A 93 13.02 2.81 -6.45
C PHE A 93 13.22 3.90 -5.39
N LEU A 94 12.73 3.68 -4.17
CA LEU A 94 12.87 4.64 -3.08
C LEU A 94 14.32 4.78 -2.61
N ALA A 95 15.07 3.69 -2.58
CA ALA A 95 16.51 3.73 -2.31
C ALA A 95 17.28 4.53 -3.38
N GLU A 96 16.94 4.33 -4.66
CA GLU A 96 17.53 5.08 -5.78
C GLU A 96 17.18 6.58 -5.67
N TYR A 97 15.91 6.90 -5.40
CA TYR A 97 15.46 8.28 -5.24
C TYR A 97 16.19 8.97 -4.08
N THR A 98 16.24 8.32 -2.92
CA THR A 98 16.93 8.81 -1.71
C THR A 98 18.40 9.12 -2.00
N SER A 99 19.08 8.23 -2.73
CA SER A 99 20.49 8.41 -3.12
C SER A 99 20.68 9.55 -4.12
N GLY A 100 19.72 9.75 -5.02
CA GLY A 100 19.77 10.78 -6.05
C GLY A 100 19.41 12.19 -5.58
N HIS A 101 18.73 12.32 -4.42
CA HIS A 101 18.18 13.58 -3.93
C HIS A 101 18.62 13.91 -2.48
N PRO A 102 19.93 13.89 -2.16
CA PRO A 102 20.42 14.02 -0.79
C PRO A 102 19.98 15.31 -0.07
N THR A 103 19.91 16.43 -0.80
CA THR A 103 19.47 17.72 -0.23
C THR A 103 18.00 17.70 0.17
N GLU A 104 17.16 17.09 -0.66
CA GLU A 104 15.72 17.00 -0.39
C GLU A 104 15.45 16.11 0.83
N ILE A 105 16.15 14.98 0.95
CA ILE A 105 16.05 14.09 2.10
C ILE A 105 16.45 14.80 3.40
N ALA A 106 17.53 15.59 3.35
CA ALA A 106 18.00 16.36 4.49
C ALA A 106 17.01 17.48 4.87
N ASP A 107 16.50 18.23 3.89
CA ASP A 107 15.64 19.39 4.13
C ASP A 107 14.24 18.99 4.65
N ASP A 108 13.66 17.92 4.10
CA ASP A 108 12.28 17.53 4.43
C ASP A 108 12.17 16.57 5.61
N TYR A 109 13.16 15.69 5.80
CA TYR A 109 13.10 14.63 6.79
C TYR A 109 14.20 14.75 7.86
N GLY A 110 15.18 15.64 7.68
CA GLY A 110 16.28 15.81 8.64
C GLY A 110 17.23 14.61 8.72
N LEU A 111 17.24 13.76 7.68
CA LEU A 111 18.04 12.54 7.61
C LEU A 111 19.22 12.71 6.65
N SER A 112 20.35 12.09 6.96
CA SER A 112 21.36 11.79 5.94
C SER A 112 20.89 10.64 5.04
N VAL A 113 21.49 10.53 3.84
CA VAL A 113 21.21 9.41 2.92
C VAL A 113 21.51 8.06 3.57
N ASP A 114 22.62 7.95 4.31
CA ASP A 114 23.00 6.69 4.96
C ASP A 114 22.01 6.28 6.06
N GLU A 115 21.51 7.25 6.84
CA GLU A 115 20.46 7.00 7.85
C GLU A 115 19.16 6.55 7.18
N ALA A 116 18.71 7.29 6.16
CA ALA A 116 17.50 6.96 5.41
C ALA A 116 17.57 5.57 4.77
N LEU A 117 18.67 5.24 4.07
CA LEU A 117 18.86 3.92 3.48
C LEU A 117 18.96 2.80 4.52
N GLY A 118 19.52 3.10 5.71
CA GLY A 118 19.61 2.16 6.82
C GLY A 118 18.24 1.77 7.42
N GLU A 119 17.22 2.62 7.25
CA GLU A 119 15.86 2.38 7.71
C GLU A 119 14.97 1.63 6.70
N LEU A 120 15.41 1.52 5.43
CA LEU A 120 14.66 0.78 4.42
C LEU A 120 14.69 -0.74 4.70
N PRO A 121 13.54 -1.42 4.70
CA PRO A 121 13.50 -2.86 4.92
C PRO A 121 14.19 -3.61 3.77
N GLN A 122 14.99 -4.60 4.15
CA GLN A 122 15.69 -5.48 3.22
C GLN A 122 14.80 -6.64 2.81
N LEU A 123 14.19 -6.53 1.61
CA LEU A 123 13.24 -7.53 1.10
C LEU A 123 13.88 -8.63 0.26
N ALA A 124 15.17 -8.53 -0.09
CA ALA A 124 15.85 -9.54 -0.89
C ALA A 124 15.80 -10.92 -0.19
N GLY A 125 15.24 -11.93 -0.89
CA GLY A 125 15.11 -13.29 -0.38
C GLY A 125 14.04 -13.48 0.71
N LYS A 126 13.17 -12.48 0.93
CA LYS A 126 12.05 -12.57 1.86
C LYS A 126 10.80 -13.14 1.21
N SER A 127 9.91 -13.68 2.03
CA SER A 127 8.58 -14.10 1.60
C SER A 127 7.66 -12.89 1.36
N LEU A 128 6.52 -13.10 0.70
CA LEU A 128 5.50 -12.06 0.56
C LEU A 128 5.00 -11.60 1.95
N SER A 129 4.71 -12.54 2.86
CA SER A 129 4.22 -12.21 4.20
C SER A 129 5.23 -11.38 5.00
N ASP A 130 6.53 -11.70 4.93
CA ASP A 130 7.58 -10.87 5.53
C ASP A 130 7.63 -9.46 4.91
N SER A 131 7.43 -9.37 3.60
CA SER A 131 7.43 -8.10 2.87
C SER A 131 6.22 -7.23 3.20
N ILE A 132 5.04 -7.85 3.38
CA ILE A 132 3.83 -7.19 3.85
C ILE A 132 4.00 -6.71 5.29
N ALA A 133 4.60 -7.54 6.17
CA ALA A 133 4.88 -7.13 7.54
C ALA A 133 5.83 -5.92 7.60
N ALA A 134 6.85 -5.89 6.73
CA ALA A 134 7.72 -4.74 6.57
C ALA A 134 6.97 -3.49 6.07
N LEU A 135 6.06 -3.65 5.10
CA LEU A 135 5.21 -2.56 4.61
C LEU A 135 4.26 -2.04 5.71
N GLY A 136 3.72 -2.92 6.54
CA GLY A 136 2.88 -2.55 7.69
C GLY A 136 3.65 -1.80 8.78
N GLY A 137 4.95 -2.06 8.93
CA GLY A 137 5.82 -1.30 9.85
C GLY A 137 6.12 0.13 9.39
N VAL A 138 5.82 0.47 8.14
CA VAL A 138 6.11 1.79 7.54
C VAL A 138 4.86 2.58 7.16
N THR A 139 3.73 1.92 6.94
CA THR A 139 2.44 2.55 6.60
C THR A 139 1.60 2.80 7.86
N HIS A 140 0.63 3.72 7.78
CA HIS A 140 -0.19 4.08 8.94
C HIS A 140 -0.92 2.87 9.55
N TYR A 141 -0.94 2.78 10.88
CA TYR A 141 -2.02 2.09 11.57
C TYR A 141 -3.25 3.00 11.64
N PRO A 142 -4.48 2.49 11.45
CA PRO A 142 -5.68 3.29 11.66
C PRO A 142 -5.68 3.82 13.10
N ALA A 143 -5.85 5.14 13.25
CA ALA A 143 -5.93 5.75 14.56
C ALA A 143 -7.05 5.09 15.38
N ASP A 144 -6.74 4.69 16.61
CA ASP A 144 -7.76 4.19 17.55
C ASP A 144 -8.91 5.20 17.62
N ALA A 145 -10.15 4.70 17.58
CA ALA A 145 -11.34 5.53 17.65
C ALA A 145 -11.37 6.31 18.98
N GLY A 146 -10.88 7.55 18.97
CA GLY A 146 -10.78 8.41 20.15
C GLY A 146 -9.49 9.23 20.25
N THR A 147 -8.47 8.95 19.45
CA THR A 147 -7.28 9.80 19.35
C THR A 147 -7.34 10.65 18.08
N GLU A 148 -7.38 11.98 18.24
CA GLU A 148 -7.34 12.93 17.11
C GLU A 148 -5.99 12.92 16.36
N GLN A 149 -5.02 12.16 16.86
CA GLN A 149 -3.70 12.05 16.28
C GLN A 149 -3.66 10.85 15.35
N LYS A 150 -3.89 11.11 14.06
CA LYS A 150 -3.50 10.19 13.00
C LYS A 150 -2.00 9.96 13.13
N ASP A 151 -1.58 8.71 13.23
CA ASP A 151 -0.18 8.32 13.02
C ASP A 151 0.26 8.97 11.70
N PRO A 152 1.28 9.85 11.67
CA PRO A 152 1.72 10.51 10.44
C PRO A 152 2.48 9.55 9.49
N GLY A 153 2.63 8.28 9.87
CA GLY A 153 3.47 7.34 9.14
C GLY A 153 4.94 7.70 9.33
N ASN A 154 5.84 6.82 8.89
CA ASN A 154 7.27 7.14 8.93
C ASN A 154 7.69 8.02 7.72
N TRP A 155 8.95 8.46 7.69
CA TRP A 155 9.45 9.29 6.58
C TRP A 155 9.33 8.59 5.22
N PHE A 156 9.47 7.26 5.17
CA PHE A 156 9.33 6.45 3.96
C PHE A 156 7.92 6.54 3.38
N HIS A 157 6.90 6.41 4.22
CA HIS A 157 5.50 6.59 3.82
C HIS A 157 5.25 8.00 3.28
N ASN A 158 5.77 9.02 3.97
CA ASN A 158 5.64 10.40 3.52
C ASN A 158 6.37 10.67 2.19
N LEU A 159 7.57 10.07 2.01
CA LEU A 159 8.31 10.16 0.76
C LEU A 159 7.54 9.51 -0.40
N MET A 160 6.98 8.31 -0.20
CA MET A 160 6.15 7.65 -1.21
C MET A 160 5.00 8.53 -1.68
N HIS A 161 4.31 9.21 -0.76
CA HIS A 161 3.22 10.13 -1.11
C HIS A 161 3.69 11.41 -1.81
N LYS A 162 4.94 11.84 -1.60
CA LYS A 162 5.49 13.03 -2.23
C LYS A 162 5.91 12.80 -3.69
N ILE A 163 6.43 11.60 -3.99
CA ILE A 163 7.09 11.31 -5.28
C ILE A 163 6.28 10.39 -6.21
N SER A 164 5.09 9.95 -5.77
CA SER A 164 4.15 9.17 -6.58
C SER A 164 3.25 10.03 -7.47
#